data_AF-A0A3Q0JAN7-F1
#
_entry.id   AF-A0A3Q0JAN7-F1
#
_cell.length_a   1.000
_cell.length_b   1.000
_cell.length_c   1.000
_cell.angle_alpha   90.00
_cell.angle_beta   90.00
_cell.angle_gamma   90.00
#
_symmetry.space_group_name_H-M   'P 1'
#
loop_
_entity.id
_entity.type
_entity.pdbx_description
1 polymer ?
#
loop_
_entity_poly.entity_id
_entity_poly.type
_entity_poly.pdbx_seq_one_letter_code
_entity_poly.pdbx_strand_id
1 'polypeptide(L)'
;MWSLLENYEQQYAIVNADITSKIGKLKLLDQNDNGRRNIMIEIDKQIEEVQELMEQMDLEIREVDPTTRPKYKTRIDSYRAELERLSQEYSKAKLPKNNTGKSKRL
;
A
#
# COMPACT_ATOMS: atom_id res chain seq x y z
N MET A 1 -24.90 7.91 11.17
CA MET A 1 -23.97 8.84 10.53
C MET A 1 -22.59 8.26 10.73
N TRP A 2 -21.87 7.87 9.67
CA TRP A 2 -20.49 7.39 9.82
C TRP A 2 -19.61 8.54 10.29
N SER A 3 -18.68 8.27 11.19
CA SER A 3 -17.65 9.23 11.54
C SER A 3 -16.69 9.44 10.37
N LEU A 4 -16.08 10.62 10.29
CA LEU A 4 -15.10 10.94 9.25
C LEU A 4 -13.92 9.95 9.28
N LEU A 5 -13.52 9.53 10.49
CA LEU A 5 -12.51 8.49 10.70
C LEU A 5 -12.90 7.14 10.09
N GLU A 6 -14.14 6.68 10.28
CA GLU A 6 -14.61 5.42 9.67
C GLU A 6 -14.64 5.49 8.14
N ASN A 7 -14.95 6.65 7.57
CA ASN A 7 -14.89 6.85 6.12
C ASN A 7 -13.45 6.72 5.61
N TYR A 8 -12.48 7.35 6.29
CA TYR A 8 -11.08 7.20 5.93
C TYR A 8 -10.57 5.75 6.11
N GLU A 9 -10.97 5.05 7.17
CA GLU A 9 -10.64 3.63 7.36
C GLU A 9 -11.18 2.77 6.20
N GLN A 10 -12.40 3.05 5.73
CA GLN A 10 -12.98 2.35 4.58
C GLN A 10 -12.23 2.65 3.28
N GLN A 11 -11.91 3.92 3.01
CA GLN A 11 -11.14 4.31 1.83
C GLN A 11 -9.76 3.64 1.82
N TYR A 12 -9.06 3.65 2.97
CA TYR A 12 -7.80 2.95 3.14
C TYR A 12 -7.93 1.46 2.77
N ALA A 13 -8.95 0.76 3.30
CA ALA A 13 -9.14 -0.66 3.03
C ALA A 13 -9.33 -0.96 1.54
N ILE A 14 -10.05 -0.10 0.81
CA ILE A 14 -10.27 -0.23 -0.64
C ILE A 14 -8.96 -0.02 -1.41
N VAL A 15 -8.26 1.09 -1.15
CA VAL A 15 -7.02 1.43 -1.88
C VAL A 15 -5.92 0.40 -1.58
N ASN A 16 -5.79 -0.05 -0.32
CA ASN A 16 -4.83 -1.06 0.09
C ASN A 16 -5.06 -2.41 -0.61
N ALA A 17 -6.32 -2.83 -0.76
CA ALA A 17 -6.68 -4.04 -1.50
C ALA A 17 -6.35 -3.91 -3.00
N ASP A 18 -6.58 -2.74 -3.59
CA ASP A 18 -6.25 -2.50 -5.00
C ASP A 18 -4.74 -2.47 -5.25
N ILE A 19 -3.95 -1.83 -4.38
CA ILE A 19 -2.48 -1.89 -4.41
C ILE A 19 -2.01 -3.34 -4.39
N THR A 20 -2.54 -4.15 -3.46
CA THR A 20 -2.19 -5.57 -3.32
C THR A 20 -2.48 -6.35 -4.62
N SER A 21 -3.65 -6.15 -5.20
CA SER A 21 -4.06 -6.77 -6.47
C SER A 21 -3.14 -6.36 -7.63
N LYS A 22 -2.82 -5.07 -7.73
CA LYS A 22 -1.94 -4.52 -8.77
C LYS A 22 -0.50 -4.99 -8.64
N ILE A 23 0.04 -5.10 -7.43
CA ILE A 23 1.35 -5.71 -7.19
C ILE A 23 1.35 -7.17 -7.68
N GLY A 24 0.28 -7.92 -7.41
CA GLY A 24 0.09 -9.28 -7.92
C GLY A 24 0.14 -9.33 -9.45
N LYS A 25 -0.63 -8.47 -10.13
CA LYS A 25 -0.63 -8.34 -11.60
C LYS A 25 0.75 -7.94 -12.13
N LEU A 26 1.43 -7.00 -11.48
CA LEU A 26 2.75 -6.51 -11.88
C LEU A 26 3.80 -7.62 -11.91
N LYS A 27 3.72 -8.60 -11.00
CA LYS A 27 4.63 -9.77 -10.95
C LYS A 27 4.44 -10.74 -12.13
N LEU A 28 3.28 -10.70 -12.78
CA LEU A 28 2.89 -11.56 -13.90
C LEU A 28 3.20 -10.94 -15.27
N LEU A 29 3.23 -9.60 -15.37
CA LEU A 29 3.51 -8.91 -16.62
C LEU A 29 5.00 -8.94 -17.00
N ASP A 30 5.25 -9.03 -18.30
CA ASP A 30 6.60 -8.95 -18.87
C ASP A 30 7.17 -7.53 -18.78
N GLN A 31 8.50 -7.41 -18.78
CA GLN A 31 9.19 -6.12 -18.61
C GLN A 31 8.89 -5.11 -19.72
N ASN A 32 8.62 -5.60 -20.94
CA ASN A 32 8.34 -4.77 -22.11
C ASN A 32 6.85 -4.49 -22.30
N ASP A 33 5.98 -4.97 -21.41
CA ASP A 33 4.54 -4.75 -21.49
C ASP A 33 4.21 -3.30 -21.14
N ASN A 34 3.48 -2.60 -22.03
CA ASN A 34 3.05 -1.22 -21.78
C ASN A 34 2.10 -1.12 -20.56
N GLY A 35 1.31 -2.16 -20.29
CA GLY A 35 0.46 -2.26 -19.11
C GLY A 35 1.25 -2.29 -17.81
N ARG A 36 2.50 -2.76 -17.83
CA ARG A 36 3.40 -2.75 -16.66
C ARG A 36 3.66 -1.34 -16.17
N ARG A 37 3.99 -0.41 -17.09
CA ARG A 37 4.24 0.99 -16.74
C ARG A 37 3.01 1.67 -16.16
N ASN A 38 1.84 1.44 -16.77
CA ASN A 38 0.59 2.04 -16.29
C ASN A 38 0.26 1.56 -14.87
N ILE A 39 0.40 0.25 -14.60
CA ILE A 39 0.19 -0.30 -13.24
C ILE A 39 1.18 0.31 -12.23
N MET A 40 2.44 0.53 -12.61
CA MET A 40 3.41 1.18 -11.71
C MET A 40 2.99 2.61 -11.37
N ILE A 41 2.59 3.40 -12.37
CA ILE A 41 2.12 4.78 -12.15
C ILE A 41 0.89 4.79 -11.23
N GLU A 42 -0.03 3.85 -11.41
CA GLU A 42 -1.21 3.73 -10.55
C GLU A 42 -0.84 3.35 -9.11
N ILE A 43 0.04 2.37 -8.91
CA ILE A 43 0.49 1.99 -7.56
C ILE A 43 1.20 3.16 -6.88
N ASP A 44 2.07 3.89 -7.59
CA ASP A 44 2.80 5.05 -7.04
C ASP A 44 1.79 6.10 -6.52
N LYS A 45 0.77 6.45 -7.32
CA LYS A 45 -0.29 7.39 -6.90
C LYS A 45 -1.12 6.88 -5.72
N GLN A 46 -1.43 5.59 -5.69
CA GLN A 46 -2.22 5.01 -4.61
C GLN A 46 -1.44 4.93 -3.30
N ILE A 47 -0.12 4.77 -3.36
CA ILE A 47 0.73 4.87 -2.15
C ILE A 47 0.67 6.29 -1.59
N GLU A 48 0.76 7.32 -2.45
CA GLU A 48 0.60 8.72 -2.03
C GLU A 48 -0.79 8.96 -1.42
N GLU A 49 -1.86 8.48 -2.05
CA GLU A 49 -3.23 8.55 -1.54
C GLU A 49 -3.37 7.90 -0.15
N VAL A 50 -2.77 6.72 0.06
CA VAL A 50 -2.80 6.06 1.37
C VAL A 50 -2.03 6.86 2.43
N GLN A 51 -0.91 7.49 2.08
CA GLN A 51 -0.17 8.34 3.01
C GLN A 51 -1.01 9.56 3.42
N GLU A 52 -1.65 10.23 2.45
CA GLU A 52 -2.56 11.34 2.72
C GLU A 52 -3.73 10.91 3.62
N LEU A 53 -4.34 9.74 3.36
CA LEU A 53 -5.40 9.20 4.21
C LEU A 53 -4.92 8.97 5.65
N MET A 54 -3.71 8.44 5.85
CA MET A 54 -3.14 8.27 7.19
C MET A 54 -2.94 9.59 7.92
N GLU A 55 -2.50 10.64 7.22
CA GLU A 55 -2.39 11.98 7.78
C GLU A 55 -3.76 12.54 8.18
N GLN A 56 -4.80 12.37 7.34
CA GLN A 56 -6.16 12.79 7.69
C GLN A 56 -6.72 12.03 8.89
N MET A 57 -6.48 10.71 8.98
CA MET A 57 -6.89 9.92 10.15
C MET A 57 -6.18 10.39 11.43
N ASP A 58 -4.89 10.73 11.35
CA ASP A 58 -4.13 11.26 12.49
C ASP A 58 -4.66 12.62 12.97
N LEU A 59 -5.12 13.47 12.06
CA LEU A 59 -5.78 14.72 12.39
C LEU A 59 -7.11 14.47 13.09
N GLU A 60 -7.94 13.58 12.54
CA GLU A 60 -9.26 13.26 13.09
C GLU A 60 -9.18 12.60 14.47
N ILE A 61 -8.18 11.75 14.73
CA ILE A 61 -7.96 11.13 16.05
C ILE A 61 -7.72 12.18 17.14
N ARG A 62 -7.21 13.38 16.81
CA ARG A 62 -7.00 14.45 17.80
C ARG A 62 -8.33 14.98 18.37
N GLU A 63 -9.42 14.83 17.62
CA GLU A 63 -10.76 15.27 18.00
C GLU A 63 -11.56 14.16 18.69
N VAL A 64 -11.11 12.89 18.60
CA VAL A 64 -11.73 11.73 19.25
C VAL A 64 -11.57 11.78 20.78
N ASP A 65 -12.46 11.11 21.52
CA ASP A 65 -12.35 10.97 22.97
C ASP A 65 -10.98 10.38 23.40
N PRO A 66 -10.22 11.04 24.31
CA PRO A 66 -8.89 10.62 24.74
C PRO A 66 -8.79 9.17 25.21
N THR A 67 -9.85 8.60 25.79
CA THR A 67 -9.88 7.22 26.27
C THR A 67 -9.85 6.20 25.14
N THR A 68 -10.37 6.56 23.97
CA THR A 68 -10.43 5.69 22.78
C THR A 68 -9.31 5.95 21.78
N ARG A 69 -8.63 7.11 21.85
CA ARG A 69 -7.48 7.45 20.98
C ARG A 69 -6.41 6.36 20.88
N PRO A 70 -5.97 5.70 21.98
CA PRO A 70 -4.92 4.67 21.89
C PRO A 70 -5.30 3.53 20.93
N LYS A 71 -6.57 3.12 20.93
CA LYS A 71 -7.08 2.08 20.03
C LYS A 71 -6.95 2.48 18.56
N TYR A 72 -7.30 3.72 18.22
CA TYR A 72 -7.21 4.20 16.84
C TYR A 72 -5.75 4.39 16.39
N LYS A 73 -4.87 4.87 17.28
CA LYS A 73 -3.43 4.96 17.00
C LYS A 73 -2.83 3.59 16.64
N THR A 74 -3.11 2.56 17.45
CA THR A 74 -2.65 1.19 17.16
C THR A 74 -3.11 0.69 15.78
N ARG A 75 -4.32 1.06 15.34
CA ARG A 75 -4.81 0.72 13.99
C ARG A 75 -4.02 1.43 12.90
N ILE A 76 -3.81 2.75 13.01
CA ILE A 76 -3.02 3.50 12.02
C ILE A 76 -1.59 2.96 11.95
N ASP A 77 -0.97 2.64 13.09
CA ASP A 77 0.37 2.07 13.12
C ASP A 77 0.41 0.71 12.39
N SER A 78 -0.66 -0.08 12.51
CA SER A 78 -0.81 -1.34 11.76
C SER A 78 -0.97 -1.08 10.26
N TYR A 79 -1.74 -0.06 9.87
CA TYR A 79 -1.90 0.34 8.47
C TYR A 79 -0.57 0.82 7.85
N ARG A 80 0.25 1.55 8.62
CA ARG A 80 1.59 2.00 8.20
C ARG A 80 2.53 0.84 7.97
N ALA A 81 2.57 -0.11 8.91
CA ALA A 81 3.38 -1.32 8.77
C ALA A 81 2.98 -2.12 7.52
N GLU A 82 1.69 -2.22 7.23
CA GLU A 82 1.20 -2.88 6.01
C GLU A 82 1.59 -2.12 4.74
N LEU A 83 1.48 -0.79 4.73
CA LEU A 83 1.93 0.02 3.59
C LEU A 83 3.44 -0.13 3.34
N GLU A 84 4.24 -0.19 4.40
CA GLU A 84 5.68 -0.44 4.30
C GLU A 84 5.94 -1.82 3.67
N ARG A 85 5.24 -2.86 4.13
CA ARG A 85 5.30 -4.22 3.56
C ARG A 85 4.96 -4.21 2.07
N LEU A 86 3.86 -3.57 1.68
CA LEU A 86 3.44 -3.45 0.28
C LEU A 86 4.44 -2.67 -0.56
N SER A 87 5.01 -1.59 -0.03
CA SER A 87 6.05 -0.79 -0.70
C SER A 87 7.31 -1.62 -0.99
N GLN A 88 7.72 -2.47 -0.04
CA GLN A 88 8.83 -3.40 -0.24
C GLN A 88 8.49 -4.48 -1.28
N GLU A 89 7.29 -5.05 -1.24
CA GLU A 89 6.83 -6.02 -2.24
C GLU A 89 6.79 -5.41 -3.65
N TYR A 90 6.29 -4.19 -3.75
CA TYR A 90 6.22 -3.44 -4.98
C TYR A 90 7.61 -3.16 -5.54
N SER A 91 8.55 -2.69 -4.70
CA SER A 91 9.95 -2.48 -5.09
C SER A 91 10.57 -3.77 -5.67
N LYS A 92 10.35 -4.92 -5.03
CA LYS A 92 10.78 -6.23 -5.55
C LYS A 92 10.10 -6.58 -6.87
N ALA A 93 8.81 -6.27 -7.02
CA ALA A 93 8.06 -6.54 -8.23
C ALA A 93 8.46 -5.62 -9.42
N LYS A 94 8.99 -4.41 -9.15
CA LYS A 94 9.53 -3.50 -10.17
C LYS A 94 10.81 -4.04 -10.81
N LEU A 95 11.62 -4.77 -10.05
CA LEU A 95 12.90 -5.26 -10.55
C LEU A 95 12.73 -6.29 -11.67
N PRO A 96 13.60 -6.26 -12.70
CA PRO A 96 13.64 -7.33 -13.68
C PRO A 96 13.97 -8.66 -13.00
N LYS A 97 13.31 -9.75 -13.43
CA LYS A 97 13.62 -11.11 -12.98
C LYS A 97 15.01 -11.48 -13.46
N ASN A 98 16.06 -11.06 -12.76
CA ASN A 98 17.41 -11.53 -13.04
C ASN A 98 17.46 -13.01 -12.71
N ASN A 99 17.80 -13.80 -13.72
CA ASN A 99 17.84 -15.25 -13.74
C ASN A 99 18.94 -15.77 -12.78
N THR A 100 18.69 -15.71 -11.48
CA THR A 100 19.55 -16.25 -10.44
C THR A 100 19.31 -17.75 -10.34
N GLY A 101 19.87 -18.53 -11.27
CA GLY A 101 19.69 -19.99 -11.23
C GLY A 101 20.43 -20.86 -12.24
N LYS A 102 21.33 -20.34 -13.08
CA LYS A 102 22.19 -21.21 -13.92
C LYS A 102 23.62 -20.68 -13.99
N SER A 103 24.39 -20.84 -12.92
CA SER A 103 25.84 -20.93 -13.04
C SER A 103 26.47 -21.66 -11.85
N LYS A 104 26.47 -22.99 -11.92
CA LYS A 104 27.61 -23.79 -11.48
C LYS A 104 27.61 -25.10 -12.27
N ARG A 105 28.06 -24.98 -13.51
CA ARG A 105 28.81 -26.06 -14.16
C ARG A 105 30.22 -25.96 -13.62
N LEU A 106 30.68 -27.01 -12.94
CA LEU A 106 32.05 -27.56 -12.88
C LEU A 106 32.05 -28.61 -11.76
#